data_AF-A0A1F9UZD4-F1
#
_entry.id   AF-A0A1F9UZD4-F1
#
_cell.length_a   1.000
_cell.length_b   1.000
_cell.length_c   1.000
_cell.angle_alpha   90.00
_cell.angle_beta   90.00
_cell.angle_gamma   90.00
#
_symmetry.space_group_name_H-M   'P 1'
#
loop_
_entity.id
_entity.type
_entity.pdbx_description
1 polymer ?
#
loop_
_entity_poly.entity_id
_entity_poly.type
_entity_poly.pdbx_seq_one_letter_code
_entity_poly.pdbx_strand_id
1 'polypeptide(L)'
;MRRSRNGGPEVKATMAATETRSMSERFASPWRDLGRAPTYQVPVVLGGFIAALAGIVTYALDIANASQVVVASAGVIYLIIFGAMGLIGYSVSKRNAQNGSTVAAIAGIALATLVGGTTGLFTGLLLLAGAVWGLATNS
;
A
#
# COMPACT_ATOMS: atom_id res chain seq x y z
N MET A 1 -49.85 11.12 -15.96
CA MET A 1 -48.90 11.08 -17.09
C MET A 1 -47.50 10.73 -16.57
N ARG A 2 -47.01 9.51 -16.84
CA ARG A 2 -45.65 9.03 -16.51
C ARG A 2 -44.66 9.57 -17.55
N ARG A 3 -43.67 10.38 -17.15
CA ARG A 3 -42.52 10.68 -18.01
C ARG A 3 -41.58 9.47 -18.04
N SER A 4 -41.49 8.85 -19.21
CA SER A 4 -40.49 7.84 -19.54
C SER A 4 -39.09 8.44 -19.39
N ARG A 5 -38.30 7.90 -18.46
CA ARG A 5 -36.92 8.28 -18.20
C ARG A 5 -36.02 7.48 -19.16
N ASN A 6 -36.01 7.88 -20.44
CA ASN A 6 -35.06 7.34 -21.41
C ASN A 6 -33.66 7.92 -21.12
N GLY A 7 -32.86 7.17 -20.36
CA GLY A 7 -31.42 7.39 -20.27
C GLY A 7 -30.76 6.98 -21.59
N GLY A 8 -30.65 7.93 -22.52
CA GLY A 8 -30.00 7.74 -23.80
C GLY A 8 -28.50 7.45 -23.67
N PRO A 9 -27.86 6.95 -24.75
CA PRO A 9 -26.44 6.57 -24.76
C PRO A 9 -25.51 7.73 -24.35
N GLU A 10 -25.92 8.98 -24.60
CA GLU A 10 -25.20 10.20 -24.24
C GLU A 10 -25.17 10.47 -22.73
N VAL A 11 -26.27 10.18 -22.02
CA VAL A 11 -26.34 10.30 -20.55
C VAL A 11 -25.51 9.19 -19.90
N LYS A 12 -25.54 7.97 -20.45
CA LYS A 12 -24.67 6.87 -20.01
C LYS A 12 -23.19 7.16 -20.24
N ALA A 13 -22.84 7.72 -21.40
CA ALA A 13 -21.47 8.10 -21.72
C ALA A 13 -20.94 9.20 -20.79
N THR A 14 -21.75 10.24 -20.56
CA THR A 14 -21.39 11.34 -19.63
C THR A 14 -21.25 10.83 -18.20
N MET A 15 -22.13 9.93 -17.76
CA MET A 15 -22.08 9.33 -16.42
C MET A 15 -20.84 8.41 -16.26
N ALA A 16 -20.54 7.58 -17.26
CA ALA A 16 -19.34 6.74 -17.27
C ALA A 16 -18.03 7.56 -17.32
N ALA A 17 -18.01 8.68 -18.06
CA ALA A 17 -16.88 9.60 -18.10
C ALA A 17 -16.67 10.32 -16.76
N THR A 18 -17.76 10.67 -16.07
CA THR A 18 -17.70 11.30 -14.74
C THR A 18 -17.23 10.30 -13.68
N GLU A 19 -17.71 9.05 -13.77
CA GLU A 19 -17.32 7.97 -12.88
C GLU A 19 -15.83 7.62 -13.03
N THR A 20 -15.35 7.44 -14.26
CA THR A 20 -13.92 7.19 -14.54
C THR A 20 -13.03 8.35 -14.10
N ARG A 21 -13.45 9.60 -14.31
CA ARG A 21 -12.73 10.78 -13.78
C ARG A 21 -12.68 10.78 -12.26
N SER A 22 -13.81 10.54 -11.60
CA SER A 22 -13.87 10.48 -10.13
C SER A 22 -13.02 9.36 -9.56
N MET A 23 -12.97 8.21 -10.25
CA MET A 23 -12.15 7.06 -9.86
C MET A 23 -10.66 7.40 -10.00
N SER A 24 -10.27 8.00 -11.13
CA SER A 24 -8.89 8.43 -11.36
C SER A 24 -8.41 9.49 -10.35
N GLU A 25 -9.27 10.44 -9.95
CA GLU A 25 -8.97 11.44 -8.93
C GLU A 25 -8.84 10.81 -7.54
N ARG A 26 -9.68 9.81 -7.23
CA ARG A 26 -9.63 9.06 -5.97
C ARG A 26 -8.35 8.23 -5.83
N PHE A 27 -7.82 7.72 -6.93
CA PHE A 27 -6.53 7.04 -6.96
C PHE A 27 -5.34 8.01 -7.01
N ALA A 28 -5.49 9.19 -7.60
CA ALA A 28 -4.42 10.19 -7.70
C ALA A 28 -4.22 10.98 -6.40
N SER A 29 -5.26 11.13 -5.56
CA SER A 29 -5.16 11.92 -4.32
C SER A 29 -4.10 11.41 -3.33
N PRO A 30 -3.95 10.09 -3.07
CA PRO A 30 -2.96 9.60 -2.13
C PRO A 30 -1.52 9.80 -2.64
N TRP A 31 -1.31 9.70 -3.96
CA TRP A 31 0.00 9.94 -4.59
C TRP A 31 0.37 11.42 -4.59
N ARG A 32 -0.59 12.32 -4.81
CA ARG A 32 -0.38 13.77 -4.66
C ARG A 32 -0.07 14.16 -3.22
N ASP A 33 -0.74 13.55 -2.26
CA ASP A 33 -0.47 13.77 -0.84
C ASP A 33 0.93 13.25 -0.46
N LEU A 34 1.35 12.11 -1.01
CA LEU A 34 2.69 11.59 -0.82
C LEU A 34 3.77 12.51 -1.43
N GLY A 35 3.50 13.10 -2.60
CA GLY A 35 4.40 14.08 -3.22
C GLY A 35 4.58 15.38 -2.42
N ARG A 36 3.74 15.61 -1.41
CA ARG A 36 3.85 16.72 -0.46
C ARG A 36 4.27 16.25 0.94
N ALA A 37 4.44 14.95 1.15
CA ALA A 37 4.82 14.39 2.41
C ALA A 37 6.30 14.68 2.71
N PRO A 38 6.68 14.78 4.00
CA PRO A 38 8.08 14.87 4.39
C PRO A 38 8.91 13.72 3.82
N THR A 39 10.12 14.02 3.31
CA THR A 39 10.98 13.08 2.58
C THR A 39 11.26 11.78 3.35
N TYR A 40 11.29 11.82 4.68
CA TYR A 40 11.50 10.64 5.54
C TYR A 40 10.36 9.60 5.47
N GLN A 41 9.17 9.98 4.97
CA GLN A 41 8.04 9.07 4.82
C GLN A 41 8.09 8.28 3.51
N VAL A 42 8.88 8.73 2.53
CA VAL A 42 9.00 8.08 1.21
C VAL A 42 9.52 6.65 1.33
N PRO A 43 10.58 6.33 2.10
CA PRO A 43 11.06 4.97 2.26
C PRO A 43 10.03 4.06 2.95
N VAL A 44 9.26 4.60 3.89
CA VAL A 44 8.21 3.83 4.60
C VAL A 44 7.12 3.40 3.64
N VAL A 45 6.60 4.34 2.85
CA VAL A 45 5.52 4.06 1.90
C VAL A 45 6.01 3.15 0.78
N LEU A 46 7.22 3.38 0.27
CA LEU A 46 7.81 2.56 -0.78
C LEU A 46 8.06 1.12 -0.29
N GLY A 47 8.63 0.96 0.90
CA GLY A 47 8.88 -0.35 1.50
C GLY A 47 7.57 -1.13 1.74
N GLY A 48 6.56 -0.48 2.34
CA GLY A 48 5.26 -1.10 2.59
C GLY A 48 4.50 -1.46 1.31
N PHE A 49 4.52 -0.58 0.30
CA PHE A 49 3.87 -0.81 -0.98
C PHE A 49 4.52 -1.96 -1.77
N ILE A 50 5.87 -1.97 -1.86
CA ILE A 50 6.60 -3.04 -2.54
C ILE A 50 6.37 -4.38 -1.83
N ALA A 51 6.36 -4.40 -0.49
CA ALA A 51 6.08 -5.61 0.28
C ALA A 51 4.68 -6.18 -0.04
N ALA A 52 3.65 -5.32 -0.02
CA ALA A 52 2.29 -5.74 -0.32
C ALA A 52 2.15 -6.25 -1.77
N LEU A 53 2.71 -5.53 -2.74
CA LEU A 53 2.69 -5.93 -4.15
C LEU A 53 3.43 -7.25 -4.37
N ALA A 54 4.63 -7.41 -3.80
CA ALA A 54 5.41 -8.63 -3.94
C ALA A 54 4.67 -9.83 -3.35
N GLY A 55 4.01 -9.67 -2.20
CA GLY A 55 3.15 -10.70 -1.63
C GLY A 55 2.00 -11.09 -2.56
N ILE A 56 1.26 -10.11 -3.09
CA ILE A 56 0.13 -10.35 -4.00
C ILE A 56 0.58 -11.03 -5.29
N VAL A 57 1.66 -10.56 -5.91
CA VAL A 57 2.18 -11.12 -7.17
C VAL A 57 2.68 -12.54 -6.94
N THR A 58 3.41 -12.79 -5.85
CA THR A 58 3.90 -14.15 -5.53
C THR A 58 2.72 -15.11 -5.36
N TYR A 59 1.67 -14.69 -4.64
CA TYR A 59 0.47 -15.51 -4.49
C TYR A 59 -0.25 -15.78 -5.83
N ALA A 60 -0.37 -14.77 -6.68
CA ALA A 60 -0.99 -14.92 -7.99
C ALA A 60 -0.21 -15.91 -8.89
N LEU A 61 1.12 -15.87 -8.83
CA LEU A 61 1.98 -16.81 -9.54
C LEU A 61 1.84 -18.24 -8.98
N ASP A 62 1.74 -18.40 -7.66
CA ASP A 62 1.51 -19.71 -7.04
C ASP A 62 0.19 -20.34 -7.51
N ILE A 63 -0.89 -19.54 -7.59
CA ILE A 63 -2.17 -19.98 -8.14
C ILE A 63 -2.04 -20.36 -9.62
N ALA A 64 -1.37 -19.53 -10.42
CA ALA A 64 -1.20 -19.78 -11.85
C ALA A 64 -0.39 -21.05 -12.12
N ASN A 65 0.67 -21.29 -11.36
CA ASN A 65 1.53 -22.46 -11.48
C ASN A 65 0.82 -23.74 -11.02
N ALA A 66 0.03 -23.66 -9.94
CA ALA A 66 -0.68 -24.82 -9.42
C ALA A 66 -2.02 -25.10 -10.15
N SER A 67 -2.52 -24.15 -10.95
CA SER A 67 -3.84 -24.21 -11.61
C SER A 67 -5.02 -24.47 -10.64
N GLN A 68 -4.82 -24.17 -9.36
CA GLN A 68 -5.81 -24.32 -8.29
C GLN A 68 -5.53 -23.27 -7.21
N VAL A 69 -6.53 -22.99 -6.36
CA VAL A 69 -6.33 -22.09 -5.21
C VAL A 69 -5.38 -22.78 -4.22
N VAL A 70 -4.16 -22.27 -4.11
CA VAL A 70 -3.14 -22.78 -3.18
C VAL A 70 -3.26 -22.03 -1.87
N VAL A 71 -3.03 -22.71 -0.74
CA VAL A 71 -2.86 -22.04 0.55
C VAL A 71 -1.62 -21.14 0.47
N ALA A 72 -1.80 -19.84 0.73
CA ALA A 72 -0.71 -18.88 0.72
C ALA A 72 0.37 -19.30 1.73
N SER A 73 1.64 -19.24 1.31
CA SER A 73 2.76 -19.49 2.20
C SER A 73 2.82 -18.43 3.31
N ALA A 74 3.40 -18.79 4.46
CA ALA A 74 3.56 -17.86 5.57
C ALA A 74 4.32 -16.58 5.16
N GLY A 75 5.36 -16.70 4.32
CA GLY A 75 6.12 -15.55 3.81
C GLY A 75 5.27 -14.57 2.99
N VAL A 76 4.37 -15.09 2.14
CA VAL A 76 3.41 -14.28 1.36
C VAL A 76 2.46 -13.54 2.30
N ILE A 77 1.92 -14.24 3.30
CA ILE A 77 1.01 -13.65 4.28
C ILE A 77 1.70 -12.53 5.07
N TYR A 78 2.93 -12.77 5.53
CA TYR A 78 3.72 -11.77 6.26
C TYR A 78 4.07 -10.56 5.39
N LEU A 79 4.42 -10.75 4.12
CA LEU A 79 4.64 -9.64 3.17
C LEU A 79 3.44 -8.70 3.09
N ILE A 80 2.24 -9.27 2.98
CA ILE A 80 1.00 -8.49 2.86
C ILE A 80 0.68 -7.78 4.18
N ILE A 81 0.70 -8.50 5.31
CA ILE A 81 0.32 -7.94 6.61
C ILE A 81 1.30 -6.84 7.05
N PHE A 82 2.60 -7.10 6.99
CA PHE A 82 3.59 -6.11 7.43
C PHE A 82 3.78 -4.99 6.41
N GLY A 83 3.59 -5.26 5.11
CA GLY A 83 3.47 -4.20 4.10
C GLY A 83 2.32 -3.25 4.40
N ALA A 84 1.14 -3.79 4.75
CA ALA A 84 -0.01 -2.99 5.18
C ALA A 84 0.27 -2.24 6.49
N MET A 85 0.91 -2.86 7.48
CA MET A 85 1.33 -2.17 8.72
C MET A 85 2.25 -0.99 8.44
N GLY A 86 3.19 -1.10 7.51
CA GLY A 86 4.03 0.03 7.08
C GLY A 86 3.22 1.21 6.53
N LEU A 87 2.23 0.92 5.68
CA LEU A 87 1.30 1.94 5.14
C LEU A 87 0.37 2.53 6.20
N ILE A 88 -0.02 1.72 7.20
CA ILE A 88 -0.74 2.21 8.38
C ILE A 88 0.16 3.13 9.20
N GLY A 89 1.45 2.78 9.39
CA GLY A 89 2.44 3.62 10.04
C GLY A 89 2.56 5.00 9.39
N TYR A 90 2.54 5.06 8.05
CA TYR A 90 2.44 6.33 7.32
C TYR A 90 1.15 7.10 7.65
N SER A 91 0.00 6.44 7.65
CA SER A 91 -1.28 7.09 7.99
C SER A 91 -1.30 7.62 9.43
N VAL A 92 -0.72 6.87 10.38
CA VAL A 92 -0.57 7.28 11.78
C VAL A 92 0.41 8.45 11.90
N SER A 93 1.47 8.47 11.09
CA SER A 93 2.48 9.55 11.10
C SER A 93 1.90 10.93 10.78
N LYS A 94 0.77 10.99 10.06
CA LYS A 94 0.03 12.25 9.82
C LYS A 94 -0.59 12.85 11.09
N ARG A 95 -0.83 12.03 12.12
CA ARG A 95 -1.40 12.46 13.41
C ARG A 95 -0.32 12.53 14.50
N ASN A 96 0.61 11.59 14.48
CA ASN A 96 1.75 11.57 15.38
C ASN A 96 2.93 10.88 14.70
N ALA A 97 3.96 11.66 14.36
CA ALA A 97 5.13 11.18 13.63
C ALA A 97 5.89 10.08 14.41
N GLN A 98 5.99 10.20 15.74
CA GLN A 98 6.68 9.22 16.58
C GLN A 98 5.96 7.87 16.58
N ASN A 99 4.64 7.87 16.78
CA ASN A 99 3.85 6.63 16.73
C ASN A 99 3.89 5.98 15.34
N GLY A 100 3.83 6.80 14.28
CA GLY A 100 3.93 6.31 12.91
C GLY A 100 5.28 5.66 12.61
N SER A 101 6.38 6.28 13.04
CA SER A 101 7.72 5.71 12.93
C SER A 101 7.87 4.42 13.74
N THR A 102 7.33 4.32 14.95
CA THR A 102 7.39 3.10 15.75
C THR A 102 6.68 1.93 15.05
N VAL A 103 5.48 2.17 14.50
CA VAL A 103 4.74 1.15 13.75
C VAL A 103 5.51 0.73 12.50
N ALA A 104 6.10 1.68 11.77
CA ALA A 104 6.93 1.40 10.60
C ALA A 104 8.20 0.61 10.96
N ALA A 105 8.85 0.91 12.09
CA ALA A 105 10.01 0.19 12.59
C ALA A 105 9.66 -1.28 12.93
N ILE A 106 8.56 -1.50 13.65
CA ILE A 106 8.09 -2.85 14.00
C ILE A 106 7.80 -3.66 12.73
N ALA A 107 7.09 -3.06 11.77
CA ALA A 107 6.82 -3.69 10.48
C ALA A 107 8.10 -4.01 9.70
N GLY A 108 9.06 -3.08 9.70
CA GLY A 108 10.36 -3.25 9.05
C GLY A 108 11.19 -4.40 9.64
N ILE A 109 11.29 -4.48 10.96
CA ILE A 109 11.97 -5.58 11.67
C ILE A 109 11.27 -6.90 11.37
N ALA A 110 9.95 -6.93 11.42
CA ALA A 110 9.18 -8.14 11.17
C ALA A 110 9.37 -8.66 9.73
N LEU A 111 9.36 -7.78 8.72
CA LEU A 111 9.66 -8.18 7.34
C LEU A 111 11.10 -8.70 7.19
N ALA A 112 12.08 -8.02 7.79
CA ALA A 112 13.48 -8.41 7.68
C ALA A 112 13.78 -9.76 8.35
N THR A 113 13.03 -10.12 9.39
CA THR A 113 13.26 -11.32 10.19
C THR A 113 12.38 -12.51 9.82
N LEU A 114 11.12 -12.28 9.43
CA LEU A 114 10.12 -13.34 9.27
C LEU A 114 9.85 -13.75 7.83
N VAL A 115 10.00 -12.85 6.85
CA VAL A 115 9.68 -13.15 5.44
C VAL A 115 10.80 -13.94 4.76
N GLY A 116 12.03 -13.81 5.24
CA GLY A 116 13.20 -14.45 4.63
C GLY A 116 13.47 -13.94 3.20
N GLY A 117 14.68 -14.23 2.70
CA GLY A 117 15.09 -13.87 1.34
C GLY A 117 15.26 -12.36 1.11
N THR A 118 15.66 -12.02 -0.12
CA THR A 118 16.06 -10.65 -0.48
C THR A 118 14.89 -9.66 -0.41
N THR A 119 13.67 -10.08 -0.75
CA THR A 119 12.48 -9.20 -0.78
C THR A 119 12.07 -8.74 0.62
N GLY A 120 12.00 -9.66 1.59
CA GLY A 120 11.67 -9.33 2.98
C GLY A 120 12.74 -8.43 3.61
N LEU A 121 14.01 -8.74 3.34
CA LEU A 121 15.13 -7.96 3.86
C LEU A 121 15.19 -6.54 3.26
N PHE A 122 15.01 -6.42 1.94
CA PHE A 122 15.02 -5.12 1.26
C PHE A 122 13.84 -4.24 1.68
N THR A 123 12.62 -4.77 1.66
CA THR A 123 11.42 -4.01 2.05
C THR A 123 11.42 -3.67 3.54
N GLY A 124 11.91 -4.60 4.39
CA GLY A 124 12.11 -4.38 5.81
C GLY A 124 13.10 -3.27 6.11
N LEU A 125 14.25 -3.25 5.43
CA LEU A 125 15.25 -2.18 5.58
C LEU A 125 14.75 -0.83 5.09
N LEU A 126 13.95 -0.78 4.01
CA LEU A 126 13.33 0.46 3.54
C LEU A 126 12.38 1.06 4.59
N LEU A 127 11.52 0.22 5.18
CA LEU A 127 10.65 0.64 6.29
C LEU A 127 11.46 1.13 7.49
N LEU A 128 12.53 0.40 7.84
CA LEU A 128 13.38 0.74 8.97
C LEU A 128 14.13 2.06 8.76
N ALA A 129 14.68 2.27 7.56
CA ALA A 129 15.38 3.49 7.21
C ALA A 129 14.45 4.71 7.29
N GLY A 130 13.23 4.60 6.76
CA GLY A 130 12.23 5.65 6.89
C GLY A 130 11.79 5.89 8.33
N ALA A 131 11.63 4.82 9.12
CA ALA A 131 11.26 4.91 10.52
C ALA A 131 12.34 5.60 11.38
N VAL A 132 13.61 5.18 11.23
CA VAL A 132 14.76 5.76 11.95
C VAL A 132 14.94 7.21 11.58
N TRP A 133 14.82 7.55 10.30
CA TRP A 133 14.87 8.94 9.85
C TRP A 133 13.75 9.76 10.49
N GLY A 134 12.52 9.25 10.46
CA GLY A 134 11.36 9.92 11.08
C GLY A 134 11.51 10.10 12.59
N LEU A 135 12.18 9.18 13.30
CA LEU A 135 12.49 9.35 14.72
C LEU A 135 13.55 10.43 14.92
N ALA A 136 14.64 10.41 14.16
CA ALA A 136 15.74 11.35 14.29
C ALA A 136 15.34 12.81 13.99
N THR A 137 14.33 13.03 13.13
CA THR A 137 13.84 14.38 12.82
C THR A 137 12.79 14.90 13.80
N ASN A 138 12.21 14.02 14.63
CA ASN A 138 11.14 14.36 15.57
C ASN A 138 11.52 14.09 17.04
N SER A 139 12.80 13.80 17.30
CA SER A 139 13.41 13.61 18.62
C SER A 139 14.00 14.88 19.20
#